data_AF-A0A161QW87-F1
#
_entry.id   AF-A0A161QW87-F1
#
_cell.length_a   1.000
_cell.length_b   1.000
_cell.length_c   1.000
_cell.angle_alpha   90.00
_cell.angle_beta   90.00
_cell.angle_gamma   90.00
#
_symmetry.space_group_name_H-M   'P 1'
#
loop_
_entity.id
_entity.type
_entity.pdbx_description
1 polymer ?
#
loop_
_entity_poly.entity_id
_entity_poly.type
_entity_poly.pdbx_seq_one_letter_code
_entity_poly.pdbx_strand_id
1 'polypeptide(L)'
;MLKELQELTKFEFDRIKMNNKEIYEALLNPEKLNIPKEKLNYYCFPSCTTGISEMNTDFTMNIIKELKPKNFFDMICFSGLTHGTSVFHGNRQRELLLSGEKTLKEVIPYRDIIFQQLTKKYGFEPETAFKISESVRKGKGIQKWQTELEEKCPSWYIDIMKKIKYLFPKMHAFSYVLNSLRTFYYKIYHPQAFYTAALNRYGITNTSNNTFDYLGFYEKTNTPEDLYRYHAYVRHSTDNAAKEKANIHIGNIVYEMKLRGFEIKPPEFSSKALECTPSKKNKKVILMPLASIAGVGSETAKLVELGYKTYGDSLYNMTREELFELKVEKDGKKVKAFGKKFLDGYFGKVD
;
A
#
# COMPACT_ATOMS: atom_id res chain seq x y z
N MET A 1 -3.45 -9.38 1.37
CA MET A 1 -4.28 -8.20 1.03
C MET A 1 -5.40 -8.54 0.04
N LEU A 2 -5.18 -8.79 -1.26
CA LEU A 2 -6.32 -9.08 -2.18
C LEU A 2 -7.22 -10.24 -1.74
N LYS A 3 -6.63 -11.35 -1.30
CA LYS A 3 -7.38 -12.50 -0.73
C LYS A 3 -8.25 -12.08 0.46
N GLU A 4 -7.66 -11.38 1.42
CA GLU A 4 -8.37 -10.85 2.60
C GLU A 4 -9.47 -9.86 2.20
N LEU A 5 -9.24 -8.97 1.24
CA LEU A 5 -10.24 -8.03 0.74
C LEU A 5 -11.45 -8.76 0.14
N GLN A 6 -11.20 -9.80 -0.66
CA GLN A 6 -12.25 -10.64 -1.21
C GLN A 6 -12.99 -11.39 -0.10
N GLU A 7 -12.30 -11.93 0.90
CA GLU A 7 -12.91 -12.62 2.03
C GLU A 7 -13.79 -11.68 2.89
N LEU A 8 -13.35 -10.45 3.12
CA LEU A 8 -14.07 -9.44 3.90
C LEU A 8 -15.29 -8.88 3.15
N THR A 9 -15.18 -8.69 1.84
CA THR A 9 -16.23 -8.04 1.02
C THR A 9 -17.16 -9.02 0.31
N LYS A 10 -16.74 -10.29 0.17
CA LYS A 10 -17.38 -11.29 -0.69
C LYS A 10 -17.47 -10.86 -2.16
N PHE A 11 -16.64 -9.90 -2.57
CA PHE A 11 -16.56 -9.42 -3.93
C PHE A 11 -15.25 -9.93 -4.56
N GLU A 12 -15.37 -10.72 -5.62
CA GLU A 12 -14.24 -11.32 -6.33
C GLU A 12 -13.43 -10.25 -7.09
N PHE A 13 -12.11 -10.20 -6.89
CA PHE A 13 -11.26 -9.15 -7.48
C PHE A 13 -11.10 -9.29 -9.00
N ASP A 14 -11.42 -10.45 -9.57
CA ASP A 14 -11.37 -10.73 -11.01
C ASP A 14 -12.50 -10.03 -11.78
N ARG A 15 -13.61 -9.69 -11.11
CA ARG A 15 -14.74 -8.93 -11.66
C ARG A 15 -14.43 -7.46 -11.90
N ILE A 16 -13.32 -6.94 -11.35
CA ILE A 16 -12.91 -5.54 -11.48
C ILE A 16 -12.41 -5.30 -12.90
N LYS A 17 -13.10 -4.45 -13.66
CA LYS A 17 -12.75 -4.13 -15.04
C LYS A 17 -11.72 -2.99 -15.11
N MET A 18 -10.58 -3.25 -15.78
CA MET A 18 -9.50 -2.27 -15.94
C MET A 18 -9.83 -1.11 -16.88
N ASN A 19 -10.98 -1.11 -17.56
CA ASN A 19 -11.47 0.01 -18.35
C ASN A 19 -12.38 0.97 -17.55
N ASN A 20 -12.57 0.75 -16.24
CA ASN A 20 -13.32 1.67 -15.39
C ASN A 20 -12.54 3.00 -15.24
N LYS A 21 -13.07 4.06 -15.85
CA LYS A 21 -12.49 5.42 -15.83
C LYS A 21 -12.41 6.02 -14.43
N GLU A 22 -13.36 5.69 -13.56
CA GLU A 22 -13.42 6.24 -12.19
C GLU A 22 -12.19 5.84 -11.37
N ILE A 23 -11.62 4.66 -11.62
CA ILE A 23 -10.39 4.21 -10.95
C ILE A 23 -9.24 5.17 -11.29
N TYR A 24 -9.10 5.59 -12.55
CA TYR A 24 -8.01 6.46 -12.98
C TYR A 24 -8.23 7.90 -12.51
N GLU A 25 -9.47 8.40 -12.57
CA GLU A 25 -9.83 9.71 -12.02
C GLU A 25 -9.52 9.79 -10.52
N ALA A 26 -9.86 8.73 -9.77
CA ALA A 26 -9.64 8.67 -8.34
C ALA A 26 -8.16 8.70 -7.95
N LEU A 27 -7.21 8.38 -8.84
CA LEU A 27 -5.77 8.43 -8.52
C LEU A 27 -5.32 9.82 -8.07
N LEU A 28 -5.94 10.88 -8.61
CA LEU A 28 -5.57 12.27 -8.35
C LEU A 28 -6.74 13.13 -7.84
N ASN A 29 -7.89 12.51 -7.57
CA ASN A 29 -9.06 13.22 -7.06
C ASN A 29 -9.43 12.72 -5.65
N PRO A 30 -9.01 13.42 -4.58
CA PRO A 30 -9.33 13.04 -3.20
C PRO A 30 -10.84 13.07 -2.89
N GLU A 31 -11.65 13.79 -3.64
CA GLU A 31 -13.12 13.76 -3.47
C GLU A 31 -13.69 12.37 -3.76
N LYS A 32 -13.08 11.60 -4.68
CA LYS A 32 -13.46 10.21 -4.97
C LYS A 32 -13.15 9.25 -3.82
N LEU A 33 -12.39 9.68 -2.83
CA LEU A 33 -12.20 8.93 -1.59
C LEU A 33 -13.34 9.16 -0.58
N ASN A 34 -14.39 9.94 -0.88
CA ASN A 34 -15.44 10.25 0.10
C ASN A 34 -14.88 10.90 1.37
N ILE A 35 -13.87 11.77 1.20
CA ILE A 35 -13.41 12.67 2.27
C ILE A 35 -14.48 13.76 2.43
N PRO A 36 -14.95 14.05 3.66
CA PRO A 36 -15.87 15.17 3.89
C PRO A 36 -15.29 16.48 3.37
N LYS A 37 -16.12 17.33 2.75
CA LYS A 37 -15.67 18.55 2.04
C LYS A 37 -14.86 19.48 2.95
N GLU A 38 -15.27 19.60 4.20
CA GLU A 38 -14.63 20.39 5.24
C GLU A 38 -13.25 19.87 5.68
N LYS A 39 -12.89 18.64 5.31
CA LYS A 39 -11.58 18.03 5.57
C LYS A 39 -10.71 17.91 4.32
N LEU A 40 -11.21 18.31 3.15
CA LEU A 40 -10.49 18.13 1.88
C LEU A 40 -9.20 18.96 1.84
N ASN A 41 -9.20 20.14 2.46
CA ASN A 41 -8.03 20.99 2.67
C ASN A 41 -6.93 20.34 3.55
N TYR A 42 -7.27 19.33 4.34
CA TYR A 42 -6.30 18.56 5.13
C TYR A 42 -5.70 17.37 4.37
N TYR A 43 -6.14 17.13 3.14
CA TYR A 43 -5.54 16.10 2.30
C TYR A 43 -4.20 16.59 1.71
N CYS A 44 -3.08 16.03 2.19
CA CYS A 44 -1.74 16.51 1.86
C CYS A 44 -0.92 15.56 0.95
N PHE A 45 -1.50 14.44 0.49
CA PHE A 45 -0.77 13.47 -0.32
C PHE A 45 -0.75 13.87 -1.82
N PRO A 46 0.34 13.60 -2.55
CA PRO A 46 0.40 13.94 -3.99
C PRO A 46 -0.60 13.16 -4.85
N SER A 47 -1.01 11.96 -4.42
CA SER A 47 -1.99 11.10 -5.08
C SER A 47 -2.77 10.27 -4.05
N CYS A 48 -3.89 9.71 -4.49
CA CYS A 48 -4.85 8.94 -3.68
C CYS A 48 -4.43 7.51 -3.36
N THR A 49 -3.15 7.18 -3.48
CA THR A 49 -2.65 5.80 -3.54
C THR A 49 -1.95 5.34 -2.26
N THR A 50 -2.16 6.04 -1.14
CA THR A 50 -1.71 5.57 0.18
C THR A 50 -2.24 4.14 0.45
N GLY A 51 -1.38 3.29 1.00
CA GLY A 51 -1.70 1.87 1.27
C GLY A 51 -1.86 0.98 0.02
N ILE A 52 -1.53 1.46 -1.18
CA ILE A 52 -1.53 0.65 -2.40
C ILE A 52 -0.09 0.31 -2.80
N SER A 53 0.25 -0.98 -2.80
CA SER A 53 1.58 -1.47 -3.21
C SER A 53 2.03 -0.88 -4.55
N GLU A 54 3.33 -0.61 -4.67
CA GLU A 54 3.99 0.02 -5.83
C GLU A 54 3.65 1.49 -6.09
N MET A 55 2.71 2.09 -5.33
CA MET A 55 2.25 3.46 -5.57
C MET A 55 1.96 4.24 -4.28
N ASN A 56 2.49 3.79 -3.14
CA ASN A 56 2.20 4.35 -1.82
C ASN A 56 3.37 5.14 -1.19
N THR A 57 4.46 5.36 -1.93
CA THR A 57 5.62 6.11 -1.48
C THR A 57 5.58 7.54 -2.02
N ASP A 58 6.22 8.50 -1.33
CA ASP A 58 6.28 9.89 -1.81
C ASP A 58 6.82 9.96 -3.25
N PHE A 59 7.83 9.16 -3.57
CA PHE A 59 8.38 9.03 -4.91
C PHE A 59 7.32 8.60 -5.94
N THR A 60 6.65 7.48 -5.69
CA THR A 60 5.68 6.93 -6.64
C THR A 60 4.42 7.78 -6.76
N MET A 61 3.94 8.34 -5.65
CA MET A 61 2.79 9.25 -5.62
C MET A 61 3.04 10.54 -6.42
N ASN A 62 4.23 11.13 -6.28
CA ASN A 62 4.60 12.30 -7.09
C ASN A 62 4.70 11.98 -8.58
N ILE A 63 5.22 10.80 -8.95
CA ILE A 63 5.25 10.38 -10.36
C ILE A 63 3.82 10.19 -10.91
N ILE A 64 2.88 9.65 -10.14
CA ILE A 64 1.47 9.59 -10.56
C ILE A 64 0.91 10.99 -10.82
N LYS A 65 1.19 11.95 -9.93
CA LYS A 65 0.79 13.35 -10.07
C LYS A 65 1.37 14.00 -11.32
N GLU A 66 2.63 13.70 -11.63
CA GLU A 66 3.35 14.17 -12.82
C GLU A 66 2.79 13.57 -14.10
N LEU A 67 2.63 12.24 -14.16
CA LEU A 67 2.22 11.51 -15.37
C LEU A 67 0.73 11.59 -15.67
N LYS A 68 -0.11 11.82 -14.66
CA LYS A 68 -1.58 11.89 -14.77
C LYS A 68 -2.18 10.73 -15.59
N PRO A 69 -1.92 9.47 -15.21
CA PRO A 69 -2.32 8.30 -15.97
C PRO A 69 -3.85 8.22 -16.12
N LYS A 70 -4.33 7.93 -17.33
CA LYS A 70 -5.77 7.96 -17.68
C LYS A 70 -6.35 6.58 -17.97
N ASN A 71 -5.50 5.57 -18.07
CA ASN A 71 -5.90 4.23 -18.47
C ASN A 71 -4.88 3.18 -17.99
N PHE A 72 -5.21 1.91 -18.23
CA PHE A 72 -4.40 0.79 -17.78
C PHE A 72 -2.99 0.75 -18.38
N PHE A 73 -2.86 1.13 -19.66
CA PHE A 73 -1.56 1.18 -20.33
C PHE A 73 -0.65 2.25 -19.71
N ASP A 74 -1.18 3.44 -19.40
CA ASP A 74 -0.43 4.48 -18.73
C ASP A 74 0.10 4.01 -17.37
N MET A 75 -0.70 3.20 -16.65
CA MET A 75 -0.28 2.62 -15.37
C MET A 75 0.82 1.56 -15.53
N ILE A 76 0.80 0.75 -16.60
CA ILE A 76 1.91 -0.16 -16.94
C ILE A 76 3.18 0.64 -17.22
N CYS A 77 3.07 1.74 -17.96
CA CYS A 77 4.21 2.62 -18.22
C CYS A 77 4.73 3.23 -16.92
N PHE A 78 3.86 3.75 -16.05
CA PHE A 78 4.20 4.24 -14.72
C PHE A 78 5.03 3.20 -13.95
N SER A 79 4.56 1.95 -13.85
CA SER A 79 5.29 0.89 -13.13
C SER A 79 6.68 0.63 -13.73
N GLY A 80 6.80 0.60 -15.06
CA GLY A 80 8.10 0.48 -15.72
C GLY A 80 9.06 1.64 -15.38
N LEU A 81 8.54 2.87 -15.37
CA LEU A 81 9.29 4.09 -15.06
C LEU A 81 9.75 4.17 -13.60
N THR A 82 8.99 3.59 -12.66
CA THR A 82 9.29 3.67 -11.21
C THR A 82 10.15 2.54 -10.68
N HIS A 83 10.18 1.37 -11.33
CA HIS A 83 10.99 0.22 -10.90
C HIS A 83 12.38 0.13 -11.55
N GLY A 84 12.62 0.87 -12.61
CA GLY A 84 13.90 0.88 -13.30
C GLY A 84 14.89 1.90 -12.73
N THR A 85 16.17 1.56 -12.71
CA THR A 85 17.23 2.48 -12.28
C THR A 85 17.62 3.41 -13.42
N SER A 86 17.57 4.72 -13.16
CA SER A 86 17.85 5.79 -14.13
C SER A 86 16.93 5.75 -15.36
N VAL A 87 15.67 5.34 -15.17
CA VAL A 87 14.65 5.28 -16.22
C VAL A 87 13.85 6.57 -16.30
N PHE A 88 13.39 7.12 -15.17
CA PHE A 88 12.61 8.35 -15.12
C PHE A 88 13.43 9.53 -14.57
N HIS A 89 13.85 9.48 -13.30
CA HIS A 89 14.68 10.53 -12.70
C HIS A 89 16.10 10.54 -13.29
N GLY A 90 16.60 11.73 -13.63
CA GLY A 90 17.90 11.90 -14.27
C GLY A 90 17.97 11.35 -15.70
N ASN A 91 16.82 11.11 -16.33
CA ASN A 91 16.70 10.61 -17.69
C ASN A 91 15.84 11.57 -18.52
N ARG A 92 16.23 11.78 -19.79
CA ARG A 92 15.56 12.65 -20.76
C ARG A 92 14.07 12.34 -20.94
N GLN A 93 13.65 11.09 -20.68
CA GLN A 93 12.23 10.70 -20.74
C GLN A 93 11.33 11.58 -19.87
N ARG A 94 11.76 11.94 -18.65
CA ARG A 94 10.94 12.75 -17.76
C ARG A 94 10.68 14.13 -18.35
N GLU A 95 11.71 14.79 -18.87
CA GLU A 95 11.59 16.12 -19.49
C GLU A 95 10.65 16.08 -20.69
N LEU A 96 10.82 15.09 -21.58
CA LEU A 96 9.99 14.92 -22.78
C LEU A 96 8.50 14.66 -22.45
N LEU A 97 8.24 13.92 -21.37
CA LEU A 97 6.88 13.64 -20.91
C LEU A 97 6.24 14.86 -20.25
N LEU A 98 7.00 15.59 -19.42
CA LEU A 98 6.51 16.76 -18.69
C LEU A 98 6.33 17.98 -19.58
N SER A 99 7.15 18.14 -20.63
CA SER A 99 7.01 19.21 -21.63
C SER A 99 5.86 18.93 -22.61
N GLY A 100 5.38 17.68 -22.70
CA GLY A 100 4.40 17.25 -23.68
C GLY A 100 4.97 16.96 -25.07
N GLU A 101 6.30 17.02 -25.26
CA GLU A 101 6.97 16.68 -26.53
C GLU A 101 6.82 15.20 -26.90
N LYS A 102 6.68 14.34 -25.89
CA LYS A 102 6.44 12.90 -26.04
C LYS A 102 5.31 12.42 -25.16
N THR A 103 4.64 11.38 -25.62
CA THR A 103 3.61 10.65 -24.88
C THR A 103 4.17 9.36 -24.26
N LEU A 104 3.46 8.78 -23.28
CA LEU A 104 3.83 7.49 -22.66
C LEU A 104 3.93 6.31 -23.65
N LYS A 105 3.37 6.45 -24.86
CA LYS A 105 3.46 5.45 -25.94
C LYS A 105 4.77 5.53 -26.73
N GLU A 106 5.46 6.66 -26.68
CA GLU A 106 6.67 6.91 -27.47
C GLU A 106 7.96 6.62 -26.71
N VAL A 107 7.92 6.74 -25.39
CA VAL A 107 9.07 6.55 -24.50
C VAL A 107 9.36 5.07 -24.21
N ILE A 108 10.40 4.79 -23.43
CA ILE A 108 10.94 3.48 -23.05
C ILE A 108 10.67 3.15 -21.55
N PRO A 109 9.44 2.75 -21.17
CA PRO A 109 9.12 2.39 -19.80
C PRO A 109 9.50 0.95 -19.43
N TYR A 110 9.49 0.02 -20.39
CA TYR A 110 9.79 -1.41 -20.17
C TYR A 110 10.61 -1.97 -21.34
N ARG A 111 11.37 -3.06 -21.13
CA ARG A 111 12.43 -3.47 -22.08
C ARG A 111 11.88 -3.85 -23.46
N ASP A 112 10.71 -4.45 -23.47
CA ASP A 112 10.08 -5.03 -24.66
C ASP A 112 9.82 -3.96 -25.73
N ILE A 113 9.66 -2.69 -25.33
CA ILE A 113 9.42 -1.57 -26.25
C ILE A 113 10.65 -1.23 -27.09
N ILE A 114 11.87 -1.47 -26.58
CA ILE A 114 13.12 -1.17 -27.30
C ILE A 114 13.19 -2.03 -28.56
N PHE A 115 13.01 -3.35 -28.38
CA PHE A 115 12.97 -4.29 -29.49
C PHE A 115 11.88 -3.94 -30.50
N GLN A 116 10.67 -3.64 -30.02
CA GLN A 116 9.54 -3.31 -30.89
C GLN A 116 9.77 -2.02 -31.69
N GLN A 117 10.31 -0.97 -31.07
CA GLN A 117 10.57 0.30 -31.75
C GLN A 117 11.74 0.18 -32.73
N LEU A 118 12.83 -0.49 -32.35
CA LEU A 118 13.97 -0.72 -33.25
C LEU A 118 13.55 -1.50 -34.51
N THR A 119 12.78 -2.57 -34.34
CA THR A 119 12.32 -3.39 -35.49
C THR A 119 11.24 -2.69 -36.32
N LYS A 120 10.18 -2.18 -35.68
CA LYS A 120 8.99 -1.68 -36.39
C LYS A 120 9.09 -0.22 -36.85
N LYS A 121 9.90 0.60 -36.18
CA LYS A 121 9.98 2.04 -36.45
C LYS A 121 11.32 2.45 -37.06
N TYR A 122 12.42 1.83 -36.63
CA TYR A 122 13.77 2.25 -37.03
C TYR A 122 14.48 1.25 -37.96
N GLY A 123 13.79 0.19 -38.41
CA GLY A 123 14.29 -0.72 -39.46
C GLY A 123 15.54 -1.53 -39.06
N PHE A 124 15.64 -1.93 -37.80
CA PHE A 124 16.71 -2.84 -37.34
C PHE A 124 16.31 -4.30 -37.55
N GLU A 125 17.28 -5.12 -37.94
CA GLU A 125 17.13 -6.58 -37.95
C GLU A 125 16.79 -7.10 -36.55
N PRO A 126 15.89 -8.10 -36.43
CA PRO A 126 15.44 -8.61 -35.12
C PRO A 126 16.58 -9.03 -34.19
N GLU A 127 17.62 -9.69 -34.71
CA GLU A 127 18.75 -10.14 -33.89
C GLU A 127 19.51 -8.94 -33.29
N THR A 128 19.78 -7.90 -34.07
CA THR A 128 20.45 -6.68 -33.62
C THR A 128 19.58 -5.93 -32.60
N ALA A 129 18.29 -5.74 -32.91
CA ALA A 129 17.34 -5.11 -31.99
C ALA A 129 17.24 -5.85 -30.65
N PHE A 130 17.26 -7.18 -30.67
CA PHE A 130 17.25 -8.00 -29.46
C PHE A 130 18.51 -7.81 -28.62
N LYS A 131 19.69 -7.84 -29.26
CA LYS A 131 20.98 -7.60 -28.57
C LYS A 131 21.04 -6.21 -27.94
N ILE A 132 20.56 -5.17 -28.64
CA ILE A 132 20.48 -3.80 -28.11
C ILE A 132 19.55 -3.76 -26.89
N SER A 133 18.33 -4.27 -27.02
CA SER A 133 17.36 -4.33 -25.92
C SER A 133 17.92 -5.04 -24.68
N GLU A 134 18.58 -6.19 -24.85
CA GLU A 134 19.22 -6.93 -23.77
C GLU A 134 20.41 -6.20 -23.15
N SER A 135 21.17 -5.46 -23.94
CA SER A 135 22.29 -4.64 -23.46
C SER A 135 21.77 -3.47 -22.60
N VAL A 136 20.80 -2.72 -23.11
CA VAL A 136 20.22 -1.54 -22.43
C VAL A 136 19.54 -1.95 -21.13
N ARG A 137 18.71 -3.00 -21.13
CA ARG A 137 17.98 -3.42 -19.92
C ARG A 137 18.88 -3.91 -18.78
N LYS A 138 20.14 -4.27 -19.08
CA LYS A 138 21.18 -4.67 -18.13
C LYS A 138 22.18 -3.54 -17.84
N GLY A 139 21.94 -2.32 -18.33
CA GLY A 139 22.81 -1.17 -18.10
C GLY A 139 24.17 -1.26 -18.77
N LYS A 140 24.35 -2.13 -19.77
CA LYS A 140 25.62 -2.32 -20.50
C LYS A 140 25.85 -1.26 -21.58
N GLY A 141 24.89 -0.35 -21.75
CA GLY A 141 24.94 0.74 -22.74
C GLY A 141 24.76 0.26 -24.18
N ILE A 142 25.05 1.15 -25.12
CA ILE A 142 24.80 0.98 -26.55
C ILE A 142 26.05 1.18 -27.43
N GLN A 143 27.24 1.25 -26.83
CA GLN A 143 28.48 1.62 -27.52
C GLN A 143 28.75 0.79 -28.79
N LYS A 144 28.43 -0.52 -28.75
CA LYS A 144 28.61 -1.45 -29.89
C LYS A 144 27.76 -1.12 -31.11
N TRP A 145 26.68 -0.37 -30.93
CA TRP A 145 25.71 -0.01 -31.97
C TRP A 145 25.58 1.50 -32.13
N GLN A 146 26.53 2.29 -31.61
CA GLN A 146 26.40 3.74 -31.52
C GLN A 146 26.18 4.39 -32.89
N THR A 147 27.03 4.06 -33.88
CA THR A 147 26.94 4.59 -35.25
C THR A 147 25.62 4.23 -35.91
N GLU A 148 25.24 2.95 -35.90
CA GLU A 148 23.99 2.49 -36.52
C GLU A 148 22.75 3.12 -35.85
N LEU A 149 22.80 3.31 -34.53
CA LEU A 149 21.74 4.00 -33.79
C LEU A 149 21.68 5.48 -34.15
N GLU A 150 22.81 6.18 -34.27
CA GLU A 150 22.86 7.60 -34.66
C GLU A 150 22.37 7.85 -36.08
N GLU A 151 22.57 6.89 -36.99
CA GLU A 151 22.06 6.96 -38.37
C GLU A 151 20.55 6.75 -38.46
N LYS A 152 19.99 5.82 -37.66
CA LYS A 152 18.60 5.35 -37.81
C LYS A 152 17.62 5.89 -36.75
N CYS A 153 18.11 6.35 -35.60
CA CYS A 153 17.28 6.75 -34.46
C CYS A 153 17.46 8.24 -34.10
N PRO A 154 16.42 8.91 -33.58
CA PRO A 154 16.56 10.28 -33.12
C PRO A 154 17.41 10.37 -31.84
N SER A 155 18.14 11.47 -31.68
CA SER A 155 19.08 11.69 -30.57
C SER A 155 18.45 11.50 -29.19
N TRP A 156 17.21 11.97 -28.99
CA TRP A 156 16.50 11.81 -27.73
C TRP A 156 16.33 10.34 -27.32
N TYR A 157 16.11 9.43 -28.28
CA TYR A 157 15.93 8.01 -28.03
C TYR A 157 17.25 7.34 -27.59
N ILE A 158 18.34 7.75 -28.23
CA ILE A 158 19.71 7.30 -27.94
C ILE A 158 20.11 7.76 -26.53
N ASP A 159 19.85 9.01 -26.17
CA ASP A 159 20.18 9.57 -24.85
C ASP A 159 19.48 8.83 -23.71
N ILE A 160 18.22 8.45 -23.92
CA ILE A 160 17.47 7.64 -22.96
C ILE A 160 18.18 6.30 -22.74
N MET A 161 18.48 5.57 -23.82
CA MET A 161 19.12 4.25 -23.77
C MET A 161 20.51 4.28 -23.14
N LYS A 162 21.27 5.37 -23.31
CA LYS A 162 22.59 5.56 -22.67
C LYS A 162 22.51 5.66 -21.14
N LYS A 163 21.42 6.21 -20.60
CA LYS A 163 21.28 6.48 -19.16
C LYS A 163 20.73 5.30 -18.37
N ILE A 164 19.90 4.46 -18.98
CA ILE A 164 19.25 3.33 -18.32
C ILE A 164 20.29 2.38 -17.71
N LYS A 165 20.09 2.02 -16.44
CA LYS A 165 20.92 1.03 -15.72
C LYS A 165 20.21 -0.31 -15.52
N TYR A 166 18.90 -0.27 -15.37
CA TYR A 166 18.08 -1.46 -15.30
C TYR A 166 16.67 -1.15 -15.79
N LEU A 167 16.07 -2.07 -16.54
CA LEU A 167 14.75 -1.86 -17.12
C LEU A 167 13.87 -3.11 -17.01
N PHE A 168 12.65 -2.90 -16.52
CA PHE A 168 11.75 -3.97 -16.10
C PHE A 168 11.01 -4.61 -17.31
N PRO A 169 10.66 -5.91 -17.27
CA PRO A 169 9.83 -6.53 -18.31
C PRO A 169 8.36 -6.08 -18.24
N LYS A 170 7.70 -5.95 -19.41
CA LYS A 170 6.31 -5.50 -19.49
C LYS A 170 5.33 -6.36 -18.68
N MET A 171 5.48 -7.68 -18.73
CA MET A 171 4.57 -8.60 -18.03
C MET A 171 4.66 -8.51 -16.50
N HIS A 172 5.82 -8.15 -15.97
CA HIS A 172 5.95 -7.96 -14.53
C HIS A 172 5.26 -6.66 -14.10
N ALA A 173 5.48 -5.56 -14.84
CA ALA A 173 4.77 -4.29 -14.64
C ALA A 173 3.25 -4.46 -14.75
N PHE A 174 2.79 -5.24 -15.74
CA PHE A 174 1.37 -5.58 -15.91
C PHE A 174 0.78 -6.24 -14.65
N SER A 175 1.42 -7.30 -14.15
CA SER A 175 0.90 -8.08 -13.01
C SER A 175 0.84 -7.27 -11.72
N TYR A 176 1.86 -6.44 -11.46
CA TYR A 176 1.87 -5.54 -10.30
C TYR A 176 0.76 -4.50 -10.38
N VAL A 177 0.67 -3.80 -11.51
CA VAL A 177 -0.35 -2.76 -11.71
C VAL A 177 -1.76 -3.33 -11.64
N LEU A 178 -2.00 -4.51 -12.22
CA LEU A 178 -3.29 -5.18 -12.17
C LEU A 178 -3.75 -5.39 -10.72
N ASN A 179 -2.87 -5.92 -9.87
CA ASN A 179 -3.19 -6.17 -8.47
C ASN A 179 -3.29 -4.88 -7.64
N SER A 180 -2.46 -3.88 -7.93
CA SER A 180 -2.55 -2.56 -7.28
C SER A 180 -3.85 -1.84 -7.63
N LEU A 181 -4.29 -1.84 -8.89
CA LEU A 181 -5.56 -1.23 -9.29
C LEU A 181 -6.78 -1.99 -8.74
N ARG A 182 -6.71 -3.33 -8.64
CA ARG A 182 -7.73 -4.11 -7.93
C ARG A 182 -7.80 -3.73 -6.47
N THR A 183 -6.65 -3.59 -5.80
CA THR A 183 -6.60 -3.15 -4.39
C THR A 183 -7.15 -1.71 -4.26
N PHE A 184 -6.84 -0.83 -5.21
CA PHE A 184 -7.31 0.55 -5.24
C PHE A 184 -8.82 0.64 -5.46
N TYR A 185 -9.41 -0.26 -6.25
CA TYR A 185 -10.87 -0.39 -6.35
C TYR A 185 -11.51 -0.64 -4.98
N TYR A 186 -10.99 -1.59 -4.19
CA TYR A 186 -11.49 -1.79 -2.83
C TYR A 186 -11.30 -0.57 -1.94
N LYS A 187 -10.22 0.21 -2.11
CA LYS A 187 -10.04 1.47 -1.38
C LYS A 187 -11.15 2.48 -1.66
N ILE A 188 -11.62 2.55 -2.90
CA ILE A 188 -12.68 3.48 -3.31
C ILE A 188 -14.04 2.96 -2.81
N TYR A 189 -14.40 1.72 -3.16
CA TYR A 189 -15.76 1.20 -2.99
C TYR A 189 -15.99 0.36 -1.72
N HIS A 190 -14.92 -0.16 -1.10
CA HIS A 190 -14.97 -0.97 0.13
C HIS A 190 -13.96 -0.48 1.19
N PRO A 191 -13.98 0.82 1.54
CA PRO A 191 -12.92 1.45 2.34
C PRO A 191 -12.69 0.83 3.72
N GLN A 192 -13.73 0.36 4.42
CA GLN A 192 -13.56 -0.31 5.71
C GLN A 192 -12.67 -1.55 5.59
N ALA A 193 -13.00 -2.42 4.62
CA ALA A 193 -12.22 -3.63 4.33
C ALA A 193 -10.81 -3.29 3.85
N PHE A 194 -10.68 -2.25 3.02
CA PHE A 194 -9.38 -1.74 2.58
C PHE A 194 -8.48 -1.36 3.75
N TYR A 195 -8.95 -0.48 4.65
CA TYR A 195 -8.15 -0.03 5.78
C TYR A 195 -7.85 -1.16 6.76
N THR A 196 -8.79 -2.08 7.01
CA THR A 196 -8.51 -3.29 7.80
C THR A 196 -7.35 -4.09 7.20
N ALA A 197 -7.43 -4.44 5.91
CA ALA A 197 -6.40 -5.23 5.25
C ALA A 197 -5.07 -4.49 5.10
N ALA A 198 -5.09 -3.17 4.95
CA ALA A 198 -3.89 -2.34 4.89
C ALA A 198 -3.17 -2.31 6.25
N LEU A 199 -3.92 -2.11 7.34
CA LEU A 199 -3.37 -2.15 8.71
C LEU A 199 -2.82 -3.53 9.05
N ASN A 200 -3.52 -4.61 8.66
CA ASN A 200 -3.03 -5.97 8.81
C ASN A 200 -1.72 -6.19 8.06
N ARG A 201 -1.66 -5.80 6.77
CA ARG A 201 -0.50 -6.04 5.90
C ARG A 201 0.73 -5.23 6.29
N TYR A 202 0.58 -3.92 6.50
CA TYR A 202 1.71 -3.02 6.70
C TYR A 202 2.07 -2.82 8.15
N GLY A 203 1.13 -3.06 9.06
CA GLY A 203 1.26 -2.82 10.48
C GLY A 203 1.32 -4.10 11.30
N ILE A 204 0.16 -4.72 11.53
CA ILE A 204 -0.02 -5.79 12.53
C ILE A 204 0.80 -7.05 12.22
N THR A 205 0.70 -7.59 11.00
CA THR A 205 1.35 -8.86 10.63
C THR A 205 2.81 -8.67 10.20
N ASN A 206 3.23 -7.43 9.99
CA ASN A 206 4.61 -7.10 9.68
C ASN A 206 5.40 -6.99 10.99
N THR A 207 6.14 -8.05 11.33
CA THR A 207 6.92 -8.14 12.58
C THR A 207 7.94 -7.02 12.73
N SER A 208 8.38 -6.41 11.63
CA SER A 208 9.25 -5.23 11.65
C SER A 208 8.56 -4.00 12.25
N ASN A 209 7.23 -3.93 12.32
CA ASN A 209 6.46 -2.73 12.68
C ASN A 209 5.59 -2.90 13.94
N ASN A 210 5.88 -3.92 14.76
CA ASN A 210 5.08 -4.32 15.93
C ASN A 210 5.00 -3.29 17.09
N THR A 211 5.60 -2.10 16.96
CA THR A 211 5.64 -1.06 18.01
C THR A 211 4.89 0.22 17.67
N PHE A 212 4.19 0.28 16.54
CA PHE A 212 3.42 1.49 16.19
C PHE A 212 2.25 1.70 17.18
N ASP A 213 2.21 2.84 17.85
CA ASP A 213 1.09 3.23 18.72
C ASP A 213 -0.07 3.78 17.89
N TYR A 214 -0.94 2.88 17.41
CA TYR A 214 -2.06 3.23 16.53
C TYR A 214 -3.05 4.20 17.17
N LEU A 215 -3.39 3.97 18.44
CA LEU A 215 -4.38 4.77 19.15
C LEU A 215 -3.82 6.16 19.46
N GLY A 216 -2.60 6.22 19.99
CA GLY A 216 -1.94 7.50 20.28
C GLY A 216 -1.67 8.32 19.02
N PHE A 217 -1.25 7.70 17.91
CA PHE A 217 -1.12 8.39 16.62
C PHE A 217 -2.47 8.89 16.11
N TYR A 218 -3.50 8.03 16.14
CA TYR A 218 -4.85 8.40 15.68
C TYR A 218 -5.41 9.58 16.48
N GLU A 219 -5.20 9.63 17.79
CA GLU A 219 -5.66 10.72 18.64
C GLU A 219 -4.90 12.03 18.37
N LYS A 220 -3.57 11.97 18.33
CA LYS A 220 -2.69 13.15 18.31
C LYS A 220 -2.56 13.79 16.92
N THR A 221 -2.73 13.03 15.84
CA THR A 221 -2.54 13.54 14.47
C THR A 221 -3.87 13.97 13.86
N ASN A 222 -4.13 15.28 13.82
CA ASN A 222 -5.40 15.86 13.36
C ASN A 222 -5.24 16.70 12.09
N THR A 223 -4.04 17.24 11.86
CA THR A 223 -3.73 18.19 10.78
C THR A 223 -2.55 17.71 9.93
N PRO A 224 -2.36 18.27 8.71
CA PRO A 224 -1.16 18.04 7.92
C PRO A 224 0.13 18.38 8.67
N GLU A 225 0.09 19.42 9.51
CA GLU A 225 1.22 19.86 10.33
C GLU A 225 1.58 18.81 11.39
N ASP A 226 0.59 18.17 12.02
CA ASP A 226 0.82 17.03 12.93
C ASP A 226 1.48 15.86 12.21
N LEU A 227 0.99 15.54 11.00
CA LEU A 227 1.55 14.45 10.19
C LEU A 227 3.00 14.77 9.79
N TYR A 228 3.27 16.01 9.40
CA TYR A 228 4.62 16.47 9.07
C TYR A 228 5.57 16.40 10.28
N ARG A 229 5.11 16.84 11.46
CA ARG A 229 5.88 16.71 12.71
C ARG A 229 6.19 15.25 13.01
N TYR A 230 5.23 14.36 12.82
CA TYR A 230 5.43 12.92 12.97
C TYR A 230 6.47 12.38 11.97
N HIS A 231 6.37 12.73 10.68
CA HIS A 231 7.36 12.34 9.68
C HIS A 231 8.77 12.84 10.01
N ALA A 232 8.89 14.09 10.48
CA ALA A 232 10.16 14.67 10.90
C ALA A 232 10.77 13.90 12.08
N TYR A 233 9.97 13.65 13.14
CA TYR A 233 10.38 12.85 14.29
C TYR A 233 10.94 11.48 13.86
N VAL A 234 10.19 10.76 13.02
CA VAL A 234 10.58 9.44 12.53
C VAL A 234 11.84 9.46 11.65
N ARG A 235 12.03 10.48 10.81
CA ARG A 235 13.21 10.60 9.93
C ARG A 235 14.49 10.93 10.69
N HIS A 236 14.38 11.64 11.80
CA HIS A 236 15.51 12.08 12.63
C HIS A 236 15.81 11.14 13.81
N SER A 237 14.98 10.13 14.03
CA SER A 237 15.24 9.15 15.08
C SER A 237 16.44 8.27 14.74
N THR A 238 17.29 8.07 15.75
CA THR A 238 18.55 7.33 15.66
C THR A 238 18.40 5.85 16.03
N ASP A 239 17.29 5.48 16.68
CA ASP A 239 17.04 4.11 17.16
C ASP A 239 16.29 3.30 16.10
N ASN A 240 16.97 2.35 15.45
CA ASN A 240 16.36 1.45 14.46
C ASN A 240 15.65 2.16 13.28
N ALA A 241 16.34 3.11 12.64
CA ALA A 241 15.81 3.95 11.55
C ALA A 241 15.08 3.21 10.42
N ALA A 242 15.43 1.95 10.09
CA ALA A 242 14.74 1.17 9.07
C ALA A 242 13.30 0.77 9.48
N LYS A 243 13.12 0.39 10.75
CA LYS A 243 11.83 0.03 11.34
C LYS A 243 10.92 1.26 11.44
N GLU A 244 11.48 2.37 11.87
CA GLU A 244 10.70 3.59 12.06
C GLU A 244 10.32 4.24 10.73
N LYS A 245 11.19 4.20 9.70
CA LYS A 245 10.80 4.66 8.35
C LYS A 245 9.59 3.91 7.79
N ALA A 246 9.40 2.64 8.14
CA ALA A 246 8.20 1.90 7.75
C ALA A 246 6.93 2.39 8.47
N ASN A 247 7.07 3.00 9.65
CA ASN A 247 5.95 3.60 10.38
C ASN A 247 5.40 4.87 9.71
N ILE A 248 6.19 5.58 8.90
CA ILE A 248 5.69 6.69 8.05
C ILE A 248 4.54 6.19 7.16
N HIS A 249 4.73 5.00 6.57
CA HIS A 249 3.74 4.43 5.68
C HIS A 249 2.43 4.08 6.42
N ILE A 250 2.54 3.52 7.63
CA ILE A 250 1.40 3.21 8.50
C ILE A 250 0.69 4.51 8.90
N GLY A 251 1.44 5.52 9.36
CA GLY A 251 0.90 6.82 9.74
C GLY A 251 0.12 7.49 8.60
N ASN A 252 0.62 7.41 7.35
CA ASN A 252 -0.08 7.93 6.18
C ASN A 252 -1.44 7.23 5.95
N ILE A 253 -1.49 5.91 6.11
CA ILE A 253 -2.73 5.13 5.99
C ILE A 253 -3.72 5.56 7.09
N VAL A 254 -3.26 5.61 8.35
CA VAL A 254 -4.11 5.96 9.51
C VAL A 254 -4.62 7.40 9.40
N TYR A 255 -3.79 8.33 8.94
CA TYR A 255 -4.19 9.71 8.72
C TYR A 255 -5.25 9.83 7.62
N GLU A 256 -5.06 9.20 6.46
CA GLU A 256 -6.06 9.23 5.39
C GLU A 256 -7.39 8.57 5.83
N MET A 257 -7.28 7.43 6.52
CA MET A 257 -8.43 6.73 7.11
C MET A 257 -9.23 7.68 8.03
N LYS A 258 -8.54 8.43 8.91
CA LYS A 258 -9.15 9.43 9.80
C LYS A 258 -9.82 10.57 9.03
N LEU A 259 -9.16 11.09 7.98
CA LEU A 259 -9.75 12.14 7.14
C LEU A 259 -11.07 11.68 6.49
N ARG A 260 -11.15 10.41 6.09
CA ARG A 260 -12.39 9.79 5.56
C ARG A 260 -13.43 9.43 6.62
N GLY A 261 -13.20 9.81 7.88
CA GLY A 261 -14.10 9.57 9.01
C GLY A 261 -14.15 8.12 9.47
N PHE A 262 -13.09 7.34 9.25
CA PHE A 262 -12.96 6.01 9.84
C PHE A 262 -12.18 6.08 11.16
N GLU A 263 -12.56 5.23 12.10
CA GLU A 263 -12.01 5.15 13.44
C GLU A 263 -11.29 3.81 13.65
N ILE A 264 -10.15 3.86 14.33
CA ILE A 264 -9.54 2.69 14.96
C ILE A 264 -9.98 2.67 16.43
N LYS A 265 -10.47 1.53 16.89
CA LYS A 265 -10.83 1.31 18.30
C LYS A 265 -10.01 0.19 18.92
N PRO A 266 -9.81 0.21 20.25
CA PRO A 266 -9.30 -0.92 21.00
C PRO A 266 -10.08 -2.22 20.67
N PRO A 267 -9.47 -3.39 20.88
CA PRO A 267 -10.16 -4.66 20.67
C PRO A 267 -11.35 -4.83 21.62
N GLU A 268 -12.39 -5.52 21.15
CA GLU A 268 -13.48 -6.07 21.97
C GLU A 268 -13.40 -7.60 22.01
N PHE A 269 -14.22 -8.28 22.83
CA PHE A 269 -14.16 -9.75 22.93
C PHE A 269 -14.34 -10.45 21.58
N SER A 270 -15.15 -9.87 20.68
CA SER A 270 -15.36 -10.40 19.33
C SER A 270 -14.21 -10.15 18.34
N SER A 271 -13.19 -9.39 18.72
CA SER A 271 -12.01 -9.14 17.89
C SER A 271 -11.21 -10.42 17.64
N LYS A 272 -10.47 -10.46 16.54
CA LYS A 272 -9.52 -11.54 16.24
C LYS A 272 -8.29 -11.44 17.14
N ALA A 273 -7.64 -12.57 17.40
CA ALA A 273 -6.46 -12.61 18.25
C ALA A 273 -5.31 -11.75 17.70
N LEU A 274 -5.02 -11.88 16.41
CA LEU A 274 -3.77 -11.38 15.79
C LEU A 274 -3.99 -10.47 14.59
N GLU A 275 -5.23 -10.19 14.21
CA GLU A 275 -5.57 -9.38 13.04
C GLU A 275 -6.63 -8.33 13.40
N CYS A 276 -6.54 -7.15 12.79
CA CYS A 276 -7.61 -6.18 12.80
C CYS A 276 -8.85 -6.76 12.12
N THR A 277 -10.03 -6.29 12.55
CA THR A 277 -11.31 -6.69 11.95
C THR A 277 -12.18 -5.47 11.66
N PRO A 278 -13.02 -5.50 10.61
CA PRO A 278 -14.04 -4.47 10.45
C PRO A 278 -15.13 -4.67 11.52
N SER A 279 -15.57 -3.59 12.15
CA SER A 279 -16.74 -3.67 13.03
C SER A 279 -17.98 -4.03 12.23
N LYS A 280 -18.72 -5.05 12.70
CA LYS A 280 -20.03 -5.43 12.13
C LYS A 280 -21.13 -4.43 12.50
N LYS A 281 -20.96 -3.71 13.60
CA LYS A 281 -21.93 -2.74 14.14
C LYS A 281 -21.81 -1.38 13.48
N ASN A 282 -20.58 -0.97 13.11
CA ASN A 282 -20.32 0.33 12.50
C ASN A 282 -19.37 0.21 11.31
N LYS A 283 -19.87 0.57 10.11
CA LYS A 283 -19.12 0.51 8.83
C LYS A 283 -17.92 1.47 8.76
N LYS A 284 -17.74 2.36 9.74
CA LYS A 284 -16.61 3.28 9.86
C LYS A 284 -15.59 2.87 10.92
N VAL A 285 -15.82 1.78 11.65
CA VAL A 285 -14.94 1.36 12.74
C VAL A 285 -14.12 0.15 12.33
N ILE A 286 -12.84 0.17 12.68
CA ILE A 286 -11.91 -0.94 12.59
C ILE A 286 -11.45 -1.26 14.01
N LEU A 287 -11.56 -2.52 14.39
CA LEU A 287 -11.18 -3.02 15.69
C LEU A 287 -9.76 -3.56 15.60
N MET A 288 -8.91 -3.11 16.52
CA MET A 288 -7.57 -3.67 16.67
C MET A 288 -7.64 -5.14 17.13
N PRO A 289 -6.58 -5.95 16.91
CA PRO A 289 -6.51 -7.32 17.41
C PRO A 289 -6.44 -7.38 18.94
N LEU A 290 -6.84 -8.49 19.54
CA LEU A 290 -6.72 -8.71 20.99
C LEU A 290 -5.26 -8.58 21.47
N ALA A 291 -4.29 -9.01 20.66
CA ALA A 291 -2.86 -8.88 20.95
C ALA A 291 -2.33 -7.43 20.89
N SER A 292 -3.15 -6.45 20.46
CA SER A 292 -2.76 -5.03 20.53
C SER A 292 -2.84 -4.46 21.95
N ILE A 293 -3.50 -5.16 22.88
CA ILE A 293 -3.50 -4.76 24.28
C ILE A 293 -2.08 -4.91 24.84
N ALA A 294 -1.58 -3.84 25.48
CA ALA A 294 -0.26 -3.81 26.06
C ALA A 294 -0.03 -5.00 27.02
N GLY A 295 1.00 -5.79 26.74
CA GLY A 295 1.37 -6.97 27.56
C GLY A 295 0.56 -8.24 27.28
N VAL A 296 -0.41 -8.23 26.36
CA VAL A 296 -1.12 -9.42 25.89
C VAL A 296 -0.33 -10.06 24.74
N GLY A 297 0.24 -11.24 24.99
CA GLY A 297 0.93 -12.02 23.97
C GLY A 297 -0.03 -12.80 23.07
N SER A 298 0.49 -13.30 21.95
CA SER A 298 -0.29 -14.02 20.93
C SER A 298 -1.08 -15.21 21.48
N GLU A 299 -0.51 -15.99 22.40
CA GLU A 299 -1.20 -17.14 23.00
C GLU A 299 -2.34 -16.72 23.93
N THR A 300 -2.15 -15.66 24.72
CA THR A 300 -3.23 -15.09 25.54
C THR A 300 -4.35 -14.55 24.66
N ALA A 301 -4.02 -13.84 23.57
CA ALA A 301 -5.00 -13.33 22.62
C ALA A 301 -5.82 -14.46 21.97
N LYS A 302 -5.20 -15.59 21.61
CA LYS A 302 -5.90 -16.77 21.07
C LYS A 302 -6.83 -17.42 22.09
N LEU A 303 -6.45 -17.45 23.37
CA LEU A 303 -7.32 -17.96 24.43
C LEU A 303 -8.56 -17.09 24.61
N VAL A 304 -8.41 -15.77 24.53
CA VAL A 304 -9.55 -14.85 24.56
C VAL A 304 -10.46 -15.04 23.34
N GLU A 305 -9.90 -15.15 22.14
CA GLU A 305 -10.69 -15.45 20.93
C GLU A 305 -11.45 -16.78 21.07
N LEU A 306 -10.82 -17.80 21.67
CA LEU A 306 -11.48 -19.07 21.98
C LEU A 306 -12.60 -18.89 23.02
N GLY A 307 -12.37 -18.09 24.06
CA GLY A 307 -13.39 -17.66 25.02
C GLY A 307 -14.62 -17.11 24.32
N TYR A 308 -14.42 -16.16 23.40
CA TYR A 308 -15.53 -15.59 22.63
C TYR A 308 -16.23 -16.59 21.71
N LYS A 309 -15.50 -17.53 21.10
CA LYS A 309 -16.12 -18.60 20.30
C LYS A 309 -16.99 -19.53 21.13
N THR A 310 -16.62 -19.78 22.39
CA THR A 310 -17.35 -20.68 23.29
C THR A 310 -18.57 -20.01 23.92
N TYR A 311 -18.42 -18.77 24.38
CA TYR A 311 -19.43 -18.09 25.20
C TYR A 311 -20.19 -17.00 24.44
N GLY A 312 -19.67 -16.52 23.31
CA GLY A 312 -20.31 -15.49 22.49
C GLY A 312 -20.57 -14.19 23.25
N ASP A 313 -21.72 -13.58 22.96
CA ASP A 313 -22.09 -12.27 23.51
C ASP A 313 -22.39 -12.29 25.02
N SER A 314 -22.53 -13.47 25.66
CA SER A 314 -22.75 -13.54 27.11
C SER A 314 -21.58 -12.96 27.90
N LEU A 315 -20.38 -12.95 27.32
CA LEU A 315 -19.18 -12.37 27.92
C LEU A 315 -19.33 -10.88 28.23
N TYR A 316 -20.12 -10.14 27.45
CA TYR A 316 -20.34 -8.71 27.69
C TYR A 316 -21.20 -8.42 28.93
N ASN A 317 -21.89 -9.43 29.47
CA ASN A 317 -22.71 -9.31 30.67
C ASN A 317 -21.99 -9.81 31.93
N MET A 318 -20.77 -10.36 31.79
CA MET A 318 -20.01 -10.90 32.90
C MET A 318 -19.18 -9.82 33.59
N THR A 319 -19.04 -9.91 34.92
CA THR A 319 -18.12 -9.07 35.66
C THR A 319 -16.67 -9.44 35.37
N ARG A 320 -15.76 -8.55 35.76
CA ARG A 320 -14.32 -8.79 35.64
C ARG A 320 -13.89 -10.06 36.38
N GLU A 321 -14.44 -10.30 37.57
CA GLU A 321 -14.16 -11.47 38.41
C GLU A 321 -14.68 -12.75 37.76
N GLU A 322 -15.89 -12.72 37.21
CA GLU A 322 -16.48 -13.84 36.47
C GLU A 322 -15.64 -14.20 35.25
N LEU A 323 -15.20 -13.20 34.48
CA LEU A 323 -14.29 -13.40 33.34
C LEU A 323 -12.94 -13.97 33.76
N PHE A 324 -12.40 -13.56 34.91
CA PHE A 324 -11.11 -14.05 35.41
C PHE A 324 -11.13 -15.53 35.79
N GLU A 325 -12.28 -16.06 36.22
CA GLU A 325 -12.46 -17.48 36.55
C GLU A 325 -12.96 -18.33 35.37
N LEU A 326 -13.36 -17.69 34.26
CA LEU A 326 -13.88 -18.38 33.09
C LEU A 326 -12.81 -19.26 32.42
N LYS A 327 -13.17 -20.52 32.17
CA LYS A 327 -12.27 -21.52 31.56
C LYS A 327 -12.81 -22.05 30.24
N VAL A 328 -11.94 -22.17 29.25
CA VAL A 328 -12.22 -22.86 27.98
C VAL A 328 -11.46 -24.17 27.89
N GLU A 329 -11.96 -25.10 27.09
CA GLU A 329 -11.26 -26.32 26.74
C GLU A 329 -10.27 -26.06 25.59
N LYS A 330 -8.99 -26.34 25.83
CA LYS A 330 -7.92 -26.29 24.82
C LYS A 330 -7.08 -27.55 24.98
N ASP A 331 -6.94 -28.32 23.89
CA ASP A 331 -6.14 -29.55 23.86
C ASP A 331 -6.49 -30.55 24.99
N GLY A 332 -7.79 -30.71 25.27
CA GLY A 332 -8.31 -31.60 26.32
C GLY A 332 -8.11 -31.11 27.76
N LYS A 333 -7.66 -29.86 27.96
CA LYS A 333 -7.45 -29.24 29.28
C LYS A 333 -8.32 -28.01 29.46
N LYS A 334 -8.88 -27.83 30.66
CA LYS A 334 -9.57 -26.59 31.06
C LYS A 334 -8.54 -25.53 31.46
N VAL A 335 -8.42 -24.49 30.65
CA VAL A 335 -7.49 -23.36 30.85
C VAL A 335 -8.26 -22.05 30.99
N LYS A 336 -7.71 -21.07 31.73
CA LYS A 336 -8.34 -19.75 31.85
C LYS A 336 -8.41 -19.08 30.48
N ALA A 337 -9.59 -18.56 30.12
CA ALA A 337 -9.80 -17.85 28.87
C ALA A 337 -9.21 -16.43 28.91
N PHE A 338 -9.34 -15.76 30.05
CA PHE A 338 -8.90 -14.39 30.27
C PHE A 338 -7.79 -14.34 31.32
N GLY A 339 -6.68 -13.69 30.97
CA GLY A 339 -5.57 -13.43 31.91
C GLY A 339 -5.66 -12.04 32.53
N LYS A 340 -5.00 -11.85 33.69
CA LYS A 340 -4.96 -10.55 34.41
C LYS A 340 -4.58 -9.38 33.49
N LYS A 341 -3.51 -9.52 32.70
CA LYS A 341 -3.06 -8.47 31.77
C LYS A 341 -4.10 -8.08 30.72
N PHE A 342 -4.87 -9.05 30.23
CA PHE A 342 -5.94 -8.77 29.28
C PHE A 342 -7.06 -7.98 29.95
N LEU A 343 -7.51 -8.41 31.14
CA LEU A 343 -8.56 -7.72 31.89
C LEU A 343 -8.14 -6.32 32.32
N ASP A 344 -6.89 -6.15 32.79
CA ASP A 344 -6.29 -4.84 33.08
C ASP A 344 -6.31 -3.92 31.87
N GLY A 345 -5.95 -4.44 30.69
CA GLY A 345 -5.95 -3.64 29.46
C GLY A 345 -7.35 -3.36 28.90
N TYR A 346 -8.32 -4.24 29.14
CA TYR A 346 -9.69 -4.12 28.62
C TYR A 346 -10.59 -3.23 29.50
N PHE A 347 -10.57 -3.44 30.81
CA PHE A 347 -11.39 -2.69 31.77
C PHE A 347 -10.67 -1.50 32.40
N GLY A 348 -9.35 -1.37 32.19
CA GLY A 348 -8.49 -0.52 33.01
C GLY A 348 -7.91 -1.27 34.20
N LYS A 349 -6.83 -0.72 34.77
CA LYS A 349 -6.24 -1.24 36.00
C LYS A 349 -7.17 -0.92 37.17
N VAL A 350 -7.36 -1.90 38.04
CA VAL A 350 -7.95 -1.69 39.36
C VAL A 350 -6.76 -1.57 40.32
N ASP A 351 -6.71 -0.46 41.07
CA ASP A 351 -5.66 -0.18 42.05
C ASP A 351 -5.61 -1.23 43.17
#